data_AF-A0A6C0I745-F1
#
_entry.id   AF-A0A6C0I745-F1
#
_cell.length_a   1.000
_cell.length_b   1.000
_cell.length_c   1.000
_cell.angle_alpha   90.00
_cell.angle_beta   90.00
_cell.angle_gamma   90.00
#
_symmetry.space_group_name_H-M   'P 1'
#
loop_
_entity.id
_entity.type
_entity.pdbx_description
1 polymer ?
#
loop_
_entity_poly.entity_id
_entity_poly.type
_entity_poly.pdbx_seq_one_letter_code
_entity_poly.pdbx_strand_id
1 'polypeptide(L)'
;MEYLNELLEKKNMPQLLLVILFIIYLVIGFKTPESVATMIDSSMGKVVVAVVALVLFAYSNPILGVLGIFVAFHLIKSASIKTGMAALEEFYPTEKKKWSPFTPEHQFPYTLEQEVVKKMAPQKFNTNYEKASFKPVLEDTYDAAHVNLGNN
;
A
#
# COMPACT_ATOMS: atom_id res chain seq x y z
N MET A 1 -32.61 -24.96 9.67
CA MET A 1 -33.95 -24.59 9.16
C MET A 1 -34.54 -23.41 9.91
N GLU A 2 -34.33 -23.30 11.22
CA GLU A 2 -34.85 -22.20 12.05
C GLU A 2 -34.43 -20.81 11.54
N TYR A 3 -33.13 -20.58 11.30
CA TYR A 3 -32.63 -19.33 10.72
C TYR A 3 -33.17 -18.99 9.32
N LEU A 4 -33.56 -19.98 8.52
CA LEU A 4 -34.14 -19.74 7.20
C LEU A 4 -35.61 -19.35 7.31
N ASN A 5 -36.34 -20.00 8.21
CA ASN A 5 -37.74 -19.67 8.49
C ASN A 5 -37.85 -18.28 9.13
N GLU A 6 -36.94 -17.93 10.05
CA GLU A 6 -36.87 -16.59 10.65
C GLU A 6 -36.55 -15.50 9.61
N LEU A 7 -35.72 -15.80 8.62
CA LEU A 7 -35.37 -14.88 7.53
C LEU A 7 -36.54 -14.67 6.55
N LEU A 8 -37.42 -15.67 6.40
CA LEU A 8 -38.65 -15.60 5.59
C LEU A 8 -39.81 -14.87 6.29
N GLU A 9 -39.68 -14.55 7.59
CA GLU A 9 -40.70 -13.78 8.30
C GLU A 9 -40.82 -12.35 7.76
N LYS A 10 -42.05 -11.82 7.73
CA LYS A 10 -42.34 -10.45 7.24
C LYS A 10 -41.55 -9.37 8.00
N LYS A 11 -41.17 -9.62 9.26
CA LYS A 11 -40.32 -8.72 10.08
C LYS A 11 -38.93 -8.52 9.47
N ASN A 12 -38.38 -9.55 8.83
CA ASN A 12 -37.02 -9.58 8.29
C ASN A 12 -36.97 -9.40 6.76
N MET A 13 -38.08 -8.97 6.13
CA MET A 13 -38.18 -8.64 4.70
C MET A 13 -36.98 -7.85 4.14
N PRO A 14 -36.48 -6.78 4.81
CA PRO A 14 -35.32 -6.03 4.31
C PRO A 14 -34.05 -6.88 4.26
N GLN A 15 -33.85 -7.78 5.22
CA GLN A 15 -32.69 -8.65 5.28
C GLN A 15 -32.76 -9.72 4.19
N LEU A 16 -33.94 -10.28 3.93
CA LEU A 16 -34.16 -11.23 2.82
C LEU A 16 -33.86 -10.58 1.46
N LEU A 17 -34.30 -9.33 1.26
CA LEU A 17 -33.99 -8.57 0.04
C LEU A 17 -32.47 -8.36 -0.11
N LEU A 18 -31.78 -8.00 0.99
CA LEU A 18 -30.33 -7.83 0.98
C LEU A 18 -29.58 -9.14 0.69
N VAL A 19 -30.03 -10.27 1.25
CA VAL A 19 -29.48 -11.60 0.96
C VAL A 19 -29.59 -11.91 -0.53
N ILE A 20 -30.78 -11.73 -1.12
CA ILE A 20 -31.00 -11.98 -2.54
C ILE A 20 -30.11 -11.08 -3.40
N LEU A 21 -30.00 -9.80 -3.04
CA LEU A 21 -29.12 -8.85 -3.73
C LEU A 21 -27.65 -9.28 -3.68
N PHE A 22 -27.16 -9.74 -2.53
CA PHE A 22 -25.80 -10.22 -2.35
C PHE A 22 -25.51 -11.48 -3.15
N ILE A 23 -26.46 -12.42 -3.20
CA ILE A 23 -26.34 -13.62 -4.03
C ILE A 23 -26.24 -13.23 -5.51
N ILE A 24 -27.14 -12.36 -6.00
CA ILE A 24 -27.12 -11.88 -7.38
C ILE A 24 -25.79 -11.18 -7.68
N TYR A 25 -25.31 -10.32 -6.79
CA TYR A 25 -24.04 -9.62 -6.93
C TYR A 25 -22.86 -10.59 -7.06
N LEU A 26 -22.78 -11.61 -6.21
CA LEU A 26 -21.71 -12.63 -6.24
C LEU A 26 -21.75 -13.48 -7.51
N VAL A 27 -22.95 -13.86 -7.99
CA VAL A 27 -23.10 -14.70 -9.19
C VAL A 27 -22.79 -13.93 -10.46
N ILE A 28 -23.28 -12.70 -10.59
CA ILE A 28 -23.09 -11.90 -11.80
C ILE A 28 -21.66 -11.35 -11.88
N GLY A 29 -21.01 -11.09 -10.73
CA GLY A 29 -19.67 -10.54 -10.70
C GLY A 29 -19.63 -9.14 -11.33
N PHE A 30 -20.58 -8.26 -10.95
CA PHE A 30 -20.64 -6.91 -11.48
C PHE A 30 -19.31 -6.18 -11.29
N LYS A 31 -18.77 -5.65 -12.39
CA LYS A 31 -17.57 -4.82 -12.39
C LYS A 31 -17.90 -3.53 -11.65
N THR A 32 -17.24 -3.31 -10.50
CA THR A 32 -17.34 -2.05 -9.76
C THR A 32 -16.88 -0.90 -10.67
N PRO A 33 -17.64 0.21 -10.73
CA PRO A 33 -17.24 1.38 -11.50
C PRO A 33 -15.97 1.98 -10.89
N GLU A 34 -15.14 2.60 -11.73
CA GLU A 34 -13.79 3.05 -11.37
C GLU A 34 -13.78 4.01 -10.17
N SER A 35 -14.72 4.95 -10.11
CA SER A 35 -14.85 5.90 -8.98
C SER A 35 -15.08 5.21 -7.63
N VAL A 36 -15.81 4.09 -7.62
CA VAL A 36 -16.09 3.33 -6.39
C VAL A 36 -14.91 2.43 -6.06
N ALA A 37 -14.27 1.85 -7.09
CA ALA A 37 -13.09 1.01 -6.93
C ALA A 37 -11.91 1.78 -6.31
N THR A 38 -11.63 3.01 -6.77
CA THR A 38 -10.55 3.84 -6.22
C THR A 38 -10.78 4.23 -4.76
N MET A 39 -12.03 4.50 -4.37
CA MET A 39 -12.38 4.80 -2.98
C MET A 39 -12.17 3.58 -2.06
N ILE A 40 -12.63 2.40 -2.51
CA ILE A 40 -12.50 1.15 -1.77
C ILE A 40 -11.03 0.71 -1.67
N ASP A 41 -10.25 0.85 -2.75
CA ASP A 41 -8.90 0.30 -2.80
C ASP A 41 -7.89 1.04 -1.89
N SER A 42 -8.26 2.22 -1.41
CA SER A 42 -7.52 2.93 -0.37
C SER A 42 -7.44 2.10 0.93
N SER A 43 -6.34 2.22 1.69
CA SER A 43 -6.18 1.52 2.97
C SER A 43 -7.32 1.81 3.95
N MET A 44 -7.81 3.06 3.97
CA MET A 44 -8.96 3.45 4.78
C MET A 44 -10.26 2.83 4.25
N GLY A 45 -10.47 2.81 2.93
CA GLY A 45 -11.65 2.21 2.30
C GLY A 45 -11.80 0.71 2.61
N LYS A 46 -10.70 -0.04 2.54
CA LYS A 46 -10.68 -1.47 2.92
C LYS A 46 -11.08 -1.69 4.37
N VAL A 47 -10.58 -0.85 5.29
CA VAL A 47 -10.94 -0.91 6.71
C VAL A 47 -12.42 -0.59 6.92
N VAL A 48 -12.94 0.46 6.27
CA VAL A 48 -14.37 0.82 6.37
C VAL A 48 -15.27 -0.32 5.88
N VAL A 49 -14.95 -0.92 4.74
CA VAL A 49 -15.70 -2.07 4.20
C VAL A 49 -15.66 -3.27 5.17
N ALA A 50 -14.51 -3.55 5.78
CA ALA A 50 -14.37 -4.62 6.77
C ALA A 50 -15.21 -4.33 8.03
N VAL A 51 -15.21 -3.09 8.52
CA VAL A 51 -16.03 -2.69 9.68
C VAL A 51 -17.52 -2.82 9.37
N VAL A 52 -17.96 -2.38 8.19
CA VAL A 52 -19.36 -2.54 7.77
C VAL A 52 -19.76 -4.02 7.73
N ALA A 53 -18.89 -4.90 7.22
CA ALA A 53 -19.15 -6.34 7.20
C ALA A 53 -19.25 -6.93 8.62
N LEU A 54 -18.40 -6.49 9.55
CA LEU A 54 -18.45 -6.92 10.96
C LEU A 54 -19.71 -6.42 11.67
N VAL A 55 -20.13 -5.18 11.42
CA VAL A 55 -21.40 -4.63 11.93
C VAL A 55 -22.58 -5.43 11.36
N LEU A 56 -22.57 -5.73 10.07
CA LEU A 56 -23.60 -6.55 9.44
C LEU A 56 -23.67 -7.94 10.10
N PHE A 57 -22.53 -8.55 10.39
CA PHE A 57 -22.45 -9.84 11.08
C PHE A 57 -22.95 -9.78 12.54
N ALA A 58 -22.65 -8.71 13.27
CA ALA A 58 -23.04 -8.57 14.67
C ALA A 58 -24.53 -8.29 14.89
N TYR A 59 -25.18 -7.58 13.95
CA TYR A 59 -26.55 -7.08 14.13
C TYR A 59 -27.60 -7.73 13.21
N SER A 60 -27.19 -8.58 12.25
CA SER A 60 -28.11 -9.22 11.30
C SER A 60 -28.23 -10.72 11.52
N ASN A 61 -29.15 -11.36 10.78
CA ASN A 61 -29.24 -12.81 10.72
C ASN A 61 -27.88 -13.45 10.37
N PRO A 62 -27.49 -14.58 11.01
CA PRO A 62 -26.19 -15.23 10.80
C PRO A 62 -25.90 -15.53 9.33
N ILE A 63 -26.93 -15.91 8.56
CA ILE A 63 -26.83 -16.19 7.13
C ILE A 63 -26.41 -14.93 6.34
N LEU A 64 -27.04 -13.80 6.63
CA LEU A 64 -26.72 -12.52 5.98
C LEU A 64 -25.34 -12.02 6.41
N GLY A 65 -24.97 -12.22 7.68
CA GLY A 65 -23.64 -11.87 8.19
C GLY A 65 -22.52 -12.60 7.45
N VAL A 66 -22.63 -13.93 7.32
CA VAL A 66 -21.62 -14.73 6.59
C VAL A 66 -21.56 -14.31 5.13
N LEU A 67 -22.70 -14.14 4.46
CA LEU A 67 -22.76 -13.63 3.09
C LEU A 67 -22.11 -12.23 2.97
N GLY A 68 -22.34 -11.35 3.93
CA GLY A 68 -21.76 -10.01 3.96
C GLY A 68 -20.24 -10.02 4.00
N ILE A 69 -19.63 -10.95 4.74
CA ILE A 69 -18.16 -11.12 4.76
C ILE A 69 -17.65 -11.57 3.38
N PHE A 70 -18.33 -12.53 2.75
CA PHE A 70 -17.98 -12.98 1.39
C PHE A 70 -18.08 -11.84 0.37
N VAL A 71 -19.16 -11.05 0.44
CA VAL A 71 -19.35 -9.88 -0.43
C VAL A 71 -18.27 -8.83 -0.20
N ALA A 72 -17.93 -8.53 1.06
CA ALA A 72 -16.87 -7.58 1.39
C ALA A 72 -15.51 -8.01 0.82
N PHE A 73 -15.16 -9.29 0.97
CA PHE A 73 -13.96 -9.85 0.37
C PHE A 73 -13.97 -9.76 -1.17
N HIS A 74 -15.08 -10.15 -1.78
CA HIS A 74 -15.25 -10.07 -3.23
C HIS A 74 -15.13 -8.62 -3.76
N LEU A 75 -15.71 -7.67 -3.04
CA LEU A 75 -15.73 -6.26 -3.37
C LEU A 75 -14.33 -5.63 -3.26
N ILE A 76 -13.57 -5.95 -2.19
CA ILE A 76 -12.18 -5.50 -2.04
C ILE A 76 -11.28 -6.10 -3.13
N LYS A 77 -11.40 -7.40 -3.39
CA LYS A 77 -10.64 -8.08 -4.45
C LYS A 77 -10.95 -7.47 -5.82
N SER A 78 -12.23 -7.28 -6.12
CA SER A 78 -12.69 -6.71 -7.39
C SER A 78 -12.23 -5.26 -7.58
N ALA A 79 -12.22 -4.46 -6.51
CA ALA A 79 -11.69 -3.10 -6.53
C ALA A 79 -10.18 -3.07 -6.83
N SER A 80 -9.39 -3.91 -6.16
CA SER A 80 -7.92 -4.00 -6.35
C SER A 80 -7.52 -4.47 -7.75
N ILE A 81 -8.28 -5.39 -8.35
CA ILE A 81 -8.07 -5.81 -9.75
C ILE A 81 -8.36 -4.66 -10.71
N LYS A 82 -9.37 -3.83 -10.41
CA LYS A 82 -9.80 -2.71 -11.26
C LYS A 82 -8.84 -1.53 -11.24
N THR A 83 -8.28 -1.19 -10.09
CA THR A 83 -7.27 -0.13 -9.94
C THR A 83 -5.88 -0.54 -10.41
N GLY A 84 -5.66 -1.83 -10.70
CA GLY A 84 -4.37 -2.38 -11.08
C GLY A 84 -3.43 -2.61 -9.88
N MET A 85 -3.88 -2.31 -8.66
CA MET A 85 -3.10 -2.51 -7.44
C MET A 85 -2.82 -3.99 -7.18
N ALA A 86 -3.75 -4.89 -7.56
CA ALA A 86 -3.54 -6.33 -7.45
C ALA A 86 -2.36 -6.82 -8.29
N ALA A 87 -2.20 -6.28 -9.51
CA ALA A 87 -1.08 -6.61 -10.37
C ALA A 87 0.24 -6.02 -9.83
N LEU A 88 0.19 -4.81 -9.24
CA LEU A 88 1.35 -4.26 -8.53
C LEU A 88 1.74 -5.13 -7.34
N GLU A 89 0.80 -5.60 -6.52
CA GLU A 89 1.12 -6.45 -5.36
C GLU A 89 1.72 -7.80 -5.76
N GLU A 90 1.22 -8.42 -6.84
CA GLU A 90 1.70 -9.72 -7.31
C GLU A 90 3.07 -9.65 -8.01
N PHE A 91 3.28 -8.62 -8.84
CA PHE A 91 4.46 -8.54 -9.70
C PHE A 91 5.54 -7.56 -9.20
N TYR A 92 5.22 -6.65 -8.28
CA TYR A 92 6.22 -5.71 -7.75
C TYR A 92 7.06 -6.42 -6.67
N PRO A 93 8.37 -6.62 -6.88
CA PRO A 93 9.21 -7.23 -5.87
C PRO A 93 9.29 -6.33 -4.65
N THR A 94 8.97 -6.87 -3.47
CA THR A 94 9.20 -6.16 -2.21
C THR A 94 10.67 -5.78 -2.09
N GLU A 95 10.98 -4.73 -1.34
CA GLU A 95 12.36 -4.26 -1.17
C GLU A 95 13.28 -5.41 -0.70
N LYS A 96 12.80 -6.25 0.23
CA LYS A 96 13.50 -7.47 0.65
C LYS A 96 13.79 -8.43 -0.51
N LYS A 97 12.83 -8.64 -1.43
CA LYS A 97 12.99 -9.50 -2.62
C LYS A 97 13.91 -8.87 -3.66
N LYS A 98 13.94 -7.54 -3.78
CA LYS A 98 14.91 -6.78 -4.59
C LYS A 98 16.35 -6.93 -4.07
N TRP A 99 16.53 -6.97 -2.75
CA TRP A 99 17.84 -7.14 -2.12
C TRP A 99 18.26 -8.61 -1.94
N SER A 100 17.33 -9.57 -2.06
CA SER A 100 17.58 -11.02 -2.01
C SER A 100 18.61 -11.56 -3.02
N PRO A 101 18.86 -10.95 -4.19
CA PRO A 101 20.03 -11.32 -4.99
C PRO A 101 21.34 -10.75 -4.42
N PHE A 102 21.35 -9.69 -3.62
CA PHE A 102 22.59 -9.07 -3.08
C PHE A 102 23.09 -9.70 -1.76
N THR A 103 22.63 -10.90 -1.42
CA THR A 103 23.03 -11.70 -0.24
C THR A 103 24.51 -12.15 -0.37
N PRO A 104 25.16 -12.71 0.68
CA PRO A 104 26.61 -12.91 0.80
C PRO A 104 27.32 -13.63 -0.37
N GLU A 105 26.56 -14.30 -1.22
CA GLU A 105 27.05 -15.00 -2.42
C GLU A 105 27.39 -14.05 -3.58
N HIS A 106 26.87 -12.81 -3.57
CA HIS A 106 27.28 -11.71 -4.47
C HIS A 106 28.24 -10.73 -3.79
N GLN A 107 29.08 -11.22 -2.89
CA GLN A 107 30.27 -10.47 -2.49
C GLN A 107 31.26 -10.52 -3.65
N PHE A 108 31.38 -9.41 -4.38
CA PHE A 108 32.52 -9.25 -5.28
C PHE A 108 33.80 -9.40 -4.46
N PRO A 109 34.77 -10.20 -4.91
CA PRO A 109 36.04 -10.31 -4.20
C PRO A 109 36.66 -8.93 -4.08
N TYR A 110 37.34 -8.67 -2.96
CA TYR A 110 38.05 -7.42 -2.73
C TYR A 110 38.96 -7.13 -3.94
N THR A 111 38.71 -6.03 -4.64
CA THR A 111 39.35 -5.77 -5.94
C THR A 111 40.67 -5.02 -5.80
N LEU A 112 41.52 -5.10 -6.82
CA LEU A 112 42.81 -4.38 -6.84
C LEU A 112 42.63 -2.88 -6.69
N GLU A 113 41.56 -2.32 -7.25
CA GLU A 113 41.21 -0.91 -7.14
C GLU A 113 40.87 -0.57 -5.68
N GLN A 114 40.11 -1.43 -4.99
CA GLN A 114 39.79 -1.24 -3.59
C GLN A 114 41.04 -1.35 -2.71
N GLU A 115 42.00 -2.23 -3.04
CA GLU A 115 43.28 -2.30 -2.34
C GLU A 115 44.06 -1.00 -2.47
N VAL A 116 44.15 -0.47 -3.69
CA VAL A 116 44.91 0.75 -4.00
C VAL A 116 44.24 1.96 -3.35
N VAL A 117 42.91 2.06 -3.38
CA VAL A 117 42.16 3.14 -2.72
C VAL A 117 42.33 3.07 -1.19
N LYS A 118 42.35 1.88 -0.60
CA LYS A 118 42.61 1.71 0.85
C LYS A 118 44.05 2.07 1.24
N LYS A 119 45.02 1.79 0.35
CA LYS A 119 46.44 2.14 0.52
C LYS A 119 46.72 3.62 0.22
N MET A 120 45.81 4.29 -0.51
CA MET A 120 45.87 5.73 -0.70
C MET A 120 45.66 6.38 0.66
N ALA A 121 46.67 7.10 1.14
CA ALA A 121 46.54 7.88 2.36
C ALA A 121 45.31 8.80 2.19
N PRO A 122 44.42 8.92 3.19
CA PRO A 122 43.41 9.96 3.15
C PRO A 122 44.17 11.26 2.89
N GLN A 123 43.72 12.02 1.88
CA GLN A 123 44.31 13.33 1.64
C GLN A 123 44.26 14.08 2.96
N LYS A 124 45.42 14.24 3.59
CA LYS A 124 45.57 15.16 4.70
C LYS A 124 45.41 16.52 4.06
N PHE A 125 44.17 17.02 4.01
CA PHE A 125 43.97 18.46 3.95
C PHE A 125 44.73 18.97 5.18
N ASN A 126 45.90 19.57 4.97
CA ASN A 126 46.57 20.29 6.03
C ASN A 126 45.53 21.29 6.53
N THR A 127 45.02 21.08 7.73
CA THR A 127 43.96 21.89 8.35
C THR A 127 44.46 23.26 8.80
N ASN A 128 45.60 23.72 8.28
CA ASN A 128 45.88 25.14 8.19
C ASN A 128 45.09 25.66 7.00
N TYR A 129 43.80 25.86 7.21
CA TYR A 129 42.98 26.70 6.34
C TYR A 129 43.59 28.10 6.37
N GLU A 130 44.54 28.37 5.48
CA GLU A 130 44.88 29.75 5.19
C GLU A 130 43.59 30.43 4.73
N LYS A 131 43.19 31.46 5.47
CA LYS A 131 41.99 32.22 5.18
C LYS A 131 42.16 32.80 3.78
N ALA A 132 41.41 32.27 2.82
CA ALA A 132 41.41 32.79 1.46
C ALA A 132 41.22 34.31 1.50
N SER A 133 42.08 35.06 0.79
CA SER A 133 41.95 36.52 0.69
C SER A 133 40.69 36.94 -0.09
N PHE A 134 39.99 35.99 -0.69
CA PHE A 134 38.73 36.20 -1.36
C PHE A 134 37.58 35.65 -0.51
N LYS A 135 36.49 36.41 -0.44
CA LYS A 135 35.19 35.89 0.00
C LYS A 135 34.39 35.51 -1.24
N PRO A 136 33.88 34.29 -1.36
CA PRO A 136 32.91 33.99 -2.41
C PRO A 136 31.68 34.86 -2.17
N VAL A 137 31.35 35.70 -3.16
CA VAL A 137 30.08 36.41 -3.21
C VAL A 137 29.15 35.47 -3.96
N LEU A 138 28.15 34.93 -3.27
CA LEU A 138 27.08 34.18 -3.91
C LEU A 138 26.25 35.18 -4.71
N GLU A 139 26.13 34.95 -6.01
CA GLU A 139 25.16 35.66 -6.84
C GLU A 139 23.75 35.15 -6.53
N ASP A 140 22.75 35.97 -6.83
CA ASP A 140 21.35 35.62 -6.58
C ASP A 140 21.01 34.31 -7.28
N THR A 141 20.59 33.30 -6.51
CA THR A 141 20.38 31.95 -7.01
C THR A 141 19.00 31.76 -7.64
N TYR A 142 18.18 32.82 -7.76
CA TYR A 142 16.86 32.80 -8.38
C TYR A 142 16.02 31.58 -7.95
N ASP A 143 16.07 31.24 -6.66
CA ASP A 143 15.34 30.11 -6.07
C ASP A 143 15.70 28.71 -6.65
N ALA A 144 16.87 28.58 -7.29
CA ALA A 144 17.35 27.32 -7.90
C ALA A 144 17.94 26.32 -6.87
N ALA A 145 18.16 26.74 -5.63
CA ALA A 145 18.61 25.86 -4.55
C ALA A 145 17.41 25.43 -3.70
N HIS A 146 17.12 24.13 -3.67
CA HIS A 146 16.03 23.60 -2.86
C HIS A 146 16.41 23.61 -1.35
N VAL A 147 15.76 24.53 -0.62
CA VAL A 147 15.27 24.41 0.77
C VAL A 147 16.29 24.09 1.89
N ASN A 148 16.49 25.13 2.72
CA ASN A 148 16.43 25.12 4.18
C ASN A 148 17.30 24.11 4.95
N LEU A 149 18.56 24.50 5.18
CA LEU A 149 19.37 23.94 6.27
C LEU A 149 18.85 24.51 7.59
N GLY A 150 18.22 23.63 8.39
CA GLY A 150 17.72 23.94 9.71
C GLY A 150 18.76 24.62 10.60
N ASN A 151 18.34 25.71 11.23
CA ASN A 151 19.09 26.42 12.25
C ASN A 151 19.24 25.52 13.49
N ASN A 152 20.47 25.17 13.83
CA ASN A 152 20.88 24.84 15.21
C ASN A 152 21.41 26.10 15.88
#